data_AF-A0A7V8AGI2-F1
#
_entry.id   AF-A0A7V8AGI2-F1
#
_cell.length_a   1.000
_cell.length_b   1.000
_cell.length_c   1.000
_cell.angle_alpha   90.00
_cell.angle_beta   90.00
_cell.angle_gamma   90.00
#
_symmetry.space_group_name_H-M   'P 1'
#
loop_
_entity.id
_entity.type
_entity.pdbx_description
1 polymer ?
#
loop_
_entity_poly.entity_id
_entity_poly.type
_entity_poly.pdbx_seq_one_letter_code
_entity_poly.pdbx_strand_id
1 'polypeptide(L)'
;MLGEIPRLHLLTGNHDAWLCGGLPEGSARWLADHYAWMKKRVMRRHISAAAAWPYLTEHEFDGVRAAFVHYALGDSGRQVKLDIAEKITADLDGLIGRHSSLMVFHGHRHKASDVRGKVRYVNPGSLGCWHKPAARYAIVRFHKGKASIQHKAVPYDRAELLAGFAACGMPDAEKILGSYFSS
;
A
#
# COMPACT_ATOMS: atom_id res chain seq x y z
N MET A 1 -7.10 -15.04 12.22
CA MET A 1 -6.93 -14.64 10.79
C MET A 1 -7.18 -13.14 10.61
N LEU A 2 -6.79 -12.52 9.48
CA LEU A 2 -7.02 -11.07 9.24
C LEU A 2 -8.49 -10.65 9.47
N GLY A 3 -9.45 -11.52 9.14
CA GLY A 3 -10.89 -11.27 9.35
C GLY A 3 -11.35 -11.25 10.81
N GLU A 4 -10.49 -11.59 11.77
CA GLU A 4 -10.79 -11.55 13.21
C GLU A 4 -10.30 -10.28 13.88
N ILE A 5 -9.51 -9.44 13.18
CA ILE A 5 -9.00 -8.19 13.75
C ILE A 5 -10.14 -7.17 13.78
N PRO A 6 -10.59 -6.72 14.96
CA PRO A 6 -11.70 -5.79 15.05
C PRO A 6 -11.37 -4.47 14.37
N ARG A 7 -12.32 -3.95 13.58
CA ARG A 7 -12.19 -2.65 12.87
C ARG A 7 -11.00 -2.60 11.92
N LEU A 8 -10.64 -3.75 11.32
CA LEU A 8 -9.69 -3.79 10.21
C LEU A 8 -10.39 -3.35 8.92
N HIS A 9 -9.85 -2.30 8.29
CA HIS A 9 -10.25 -1.86 6.96
C HIS A 9 -9.11 -2.15 5.99
N LEU A 10 -9.41 -2.89 4.92
CA LEU A 10 -8.45 -3.28 3.89
C LEU A 10 -8.76 -2.53 2.59
N LEU A 11 -7.71 -2.14 1.88
CA LEU A 11 -7.79 -1.37 0.64
C LEU A 11 -6.99 -2.07 -0.43
N THR A 12 -7.47 -1.96 -1.67
CA THR A 12 -6.80 -2.53 -2.84
C THR A 12 -5.59 -1.69 -3.25
N GLY A 13 -4.40 -2.28 -3.21
CA GLY A 13 -3.21 -1.77 -3.89
C GLY A 13 -3.07 -2.29 -5.32
N ASN A 14 -2.05 -1.81 -6.04
CA ASN A 14 -1.80 -2.30 -7.40
C ASN A 14 -1.47 -3.80 -7.42
N HIS A 15 -0.70 -4.29 -6.46
CA HIS A 15 -0.34 -5.71 -6.37
C HIS A 15 -1.56 -6.61 -6.04
N ASP A 16 -2.47 -6.14 -5.18
CA ASP A 16 -3.72 -6.84 -4.88
C ASP A 16 -4.62 -6.91 -6.13
N ALA A 17 -4.74 -5.79 -6.85
CA ALA A 17 -5.48 -5.71 -8.10
C ALA A 17 -4.90 -6.69 -9.15
N TRP A 18 -3.58 -6.82 -9.25
CA TRP A 18 -2.94 -7.74 -10.19
C TRP A 18 -3.15 -9.20 -9.81
N LEU A 19 -3.10 -9.52 -8.51
CA LEU A 19 -3.37 -10.86 -8.02
C LEU A 19 -4.83 -11.28 -8.29
N CYS A 20 -5.77 -10.37 -8.08
CA CYS A 20 -7.20 -10.64 -8.18
C CYS A 20 -7.73 -10.53 -9.62
N GLY A 21 -7.38 -9.47 -10.33
CA GLY A 21 -7.92 -9.10 -11.65
C GLY A 21 -7.00 -9.40 -12.84
N GLY A 22 -5.72 -9.70 -12.59
CA GLY A 22 -4.73 -9.95 -13.64
C GLY A 22 -3.78 -8.77 -13.86
N LEU A 23 -2.68 -9.06 -14.55
CA LEU A 23 -1.61 -8.10 -14.80
C LEU A 23 -1.98 -7.12 -15.91
N PRO A 24 -1.41 -5.90 -15.91
CA PRO A 24 -1.50 -4.97 -17.04
C PRO A 24 -0.95 -5.60 -18.32
N GLU A 25 -1.54 -5.23 -19.45
CA GLU A 25 -1.02 -5.63 -20.77
C GLU A 25 0.44 -5.18 -20.94
N GLY A 26 1.26 -6.00 -21.60
CA GLY A 26 2.69 -5.73 -21.78
C GLY A 26 3.55 -5.93 -20.53
N SER A 27 3.00 -6.47 -19.44
CA SER A 27 3.79 -6.82 -18.25
C SER A 27 4.96 -7.74 -18.59
N ALA A 28 6.10 -7.48 -17.97
CA ALA A 28 7.30 -8.27 -18.17
C ALA A 28 7.10 -9.75 -17.74
N ARG A 29 7.76 -10.68 -18.44
CA ARG A 29 7.67 -12.14 -18.22
C ARG A 29 7.87 -12.54 -16.76
N TRP A 30 8.91 -12.00 -16.10
CA TRP A 30 9.22 -12.28 -14.70
C TRP A 30 8.06 -11.92 -13.75
N LEU A 31 7.31 -10.84 -14.05
CA LEU A 31 6.17 -10.43 -13.26
C LEU A 31 5.00 -11.40 -13.45
N ALA A 32 4.77 -11.85 -14.69
CA ALA A 32 3.78 -12.89 -14.97
C ALA A 32 4.09 -14.21 -14.25
N ASP A 33 5.35 -14.65 -14.28
CA ASP A 33 5.80 -15.87 -13.62
C ASP A 33 5.66 -15.76 -12.09
N HIS A 34 6.00 -14.60 -11.51
CA HIS A 34 5.81 -14.32 -10.09
C HIS A 34 4.33 -14.41 -9.67
N TYR A 35 3.41 -13.76 -10.40
CA TYR A 35 1.99 -13.80 -10.06
C TYR A 35 1.36 -15.17 -10.32
N ALA A 36 1.83 -15.93 -11.32
CA ALA A 36 1.43 -17.32 -11.52
C ALA A 36 1.87 -18.21 -10.34
N TRP A 37 3.09 -18.00 -9.82
CA TRP A 37 3.58 -18.68 -8.63
C TRP A 37 2.77 -18.32 -7.36
N MET A 38 2.44 -17.03 -7.17
CA MET A 38 1.61 -16.55 -6.06
C MET A 38 0.20 -17.15 -6.09
N LYS A 39 -0.47 -17.18 -7.25
CA LYS A 39 -1.83 -17.72 -7.41
C LYS A 39 -1.95 -19.20 -7.03
N LYS A 40 -0.86 -19.97 -7.10
CA LYS A 40 -0.83 -21.38 -6.67
C LYS A 40 -0.73 -21.54 -5.15
N ARG A 41 -0.35 -20.48 -4.42
CA ARG A 41 -0.07 -20.50 -2.97
C ARG A 41 -1.11 -19.76 -2.14
N VAL A 42 -1.78 -18.77 -2.72
CA VAL A 42 -2.87 -18.05 -2.06
C VAL A 42 -4.18 -18.79 -2.28
N MET A 43 -4.83 -19.21 -1.19
CA MET A 43 -6.13 -19.88 -1.27
C MET A 43 -7.15 -18.99 -1.98
N ARG A 44 -7.98 -19.61 -2.84
CA ARG A 44 -8.98 -18.91 -3.65
C ARG A 44 -9.89 -17.99 -2.82
N ARG A 45 -10.30 -18.42 -1.63
CA ARG A 45 -11.14 -17.61 -0.72
C ARG A 45 -10.50 -16.27 -0.34
N HIS A 46 -9.18 -16.20 -0.19
CA HIS A 46 -8.48 -14.95 0.14
C HIS A 46 -8.41 -14.03 -1.08
N ILE A 47 -8.21 -14.57 -2.28
CA ILE A 47 -8.26 -13.81 -3.53
C ILE A 47 -9.66 -13.23 -3.75
N SER A 48 -10.71 -14.05 -3.55
CA SER A 48 -12.10 -13.60 -3.66
C SER A 48 -12.44 -12.52 -2.63
N ALA A 49 -11.96 -12.63 -1.39
CA ALA A 49 -12.14 -11.60 -0.38
C ALA A 49 -11.40 -10.30 -0.74
N ALA A 50 -10.16 -10.39 -1.24
CA ALA A 50 -9.35 -9.23 -1.63
C ALA A 50 -9.92 -8.51 -2.86
N ALA A 51 -10.53 -9.23 -3.79
CA ALA A 51 -11.19 -8.65 -4.96
C ALA A 51 -12.36 -7.71 -4.60
N ALA A 52 -12.90 -7.83 -3.38
CA ALA A 52 -13.97 -6.98 -2.88
C ALA A 52 -13.47 -5.72 -2.12
N TRP A 53 -12.16 -5.58 -1.88
CA TRP A 53 -11.64 -4.43 -1.15
C TRP A 53 -11.80 -3.13 -1.94
N PRO A 54 -12.21 -2.03 -1.29
CA PRO A 54 -12.30 -0.72 -1.94
C PRO A 54 -10.91 -0.18 -2.31
N TYR A 55 -10.84 0.65 -3.36
CA TYR A 55 -9.61 1.39 -3.71
C TYR A 55 -9.44 2.66 -2.88
N LEU A 56 -10.56 3.24 -2.44
CA LEU A 56 -10.64 4.44 -1.64
C LEU A 56 -11.75 4.29 -0.60
N THR A 57 -11.48 4.69 0.64
CA THR A 57 -12.50 4.83 1.68
C THR A 57 -12.35 6.16 2.38
N GLU A 58 -13.47 6.74 2.79
CA GLU A 58 -13.50 7.98 3.57
C GLU A 58 -14.14 7.71 4.92
N HIS A 59 -13.60 8.35 5.95
CA HIS A 59 -14.05 8.24 7.33
C HIS A 59 -13.96 9.60 8.01
N GLU A 60 -14.74 9.81 9.05
CA GLU A 60 -14.61 10.97 9.91
C GLU A 60 -14.20 10.53 11.32
N PHE A 61 -13.17 11.16 11.86
CA PHE A 61 -12.66 10.90 13.22
C PHE A 61 -12.56 12.22 13.98
N ASP A 62 -13.34 12.37 15.06
CA ASP A 62 -13.38 13.59 15.90
C ASP A 62 -13.43 14.90 15.09
N GLY A 63 -14.29 14.95 14.06
CA GLY A 63 -14.46 16.12 13.19
C GLY A 63 -13.40 16.28 12.10
N VAL A 64 -12.53 15.29 11.89
CA VAL A 64 -11.53 15.26 10.81
C VAL A 64 -11.93 14.24 9.76
N ARG A 65 -12.28 14.71 8.56
CA ARG A 65 -12.48 13.84 7.39
C ARG A 65 -11.15 13.35 6.84
N ALA A 66 -10.99 12.03 6.82
CA ALA A 66 -9.80 11.33 6.35
C ALA A 66 -10.15 10.37 5.21
N ALA A 67 -9.42 10.46 4.11
CA ALA A 67 -9.47 9.48 3.04
C ALA A 67 -8.27 8.53 3.12
N PHE A 68 -8.48 7.28 2.73
CA PHE A 68 -7.45 6.26 2.65
C PHE A 68 -7.47 5.66 1.25
N VAL A 69 -6.30 5.63 0.61
CA VAL A 69 -6.13 5.18 -0.77
C VAL A 69 -4.74 4.57 -0.92
N HIS A 70 -4.53 3.58 -1.80
CA HIS A 70 -3.17 3.09 -2.00
C HIS A 70 -2.26 4.15 -2.65
N TYR A 71 -2.74 4.82 -3.70
CA TYR A 71 -2.08 5.95 -4.36
C TYR A 71 -3.07 6.74 -5.23
N ALA A 72 -2.59 7.67 -6.07
CA ALA A 72 -3.43 8.27 -7.10
C ALA A 72 -4.14 7.20 -7.94
N LEU A 73 -5.39 7.48 -8.32
CA LEU A 73 -6.23 6.57 -9.09
C LEU A 73 -6.38 7.08 -10.51
N GLY A 74 -6.47 6.17 -11.47
CA GLY A 74 -6.83 6.50 -12.85
C GLY A 74 -8.30 6.96 -12.96
N ASP A 75 -8.71 7.33 -14.17
CA ASP A 75 -10.01 7.99 -14.41
C ASP A 75 -11.20 7.18 -13.91
N SER A 76 -11.13 5.85 -14.06
CA SER A 76 -12.16 4.90 -13.61
C SER A 76 -12.31 4.83 -12.08
N GLY A 77 -11.33 5.34 -11.32
CA GLY A 77 -11.28 5.21 -9.85
C GLY A 77 -11.03 3.79 -9.34
N ARG A 78 -10.77 2.82 -10.24
CA ARG A 78 -10.58 1.39 -9.90
C ARG A 78 -9.22 0.86 -10.34
N GLN A 79 -8.29 1.77 -10.59
CA GLN A 79 -6.92 1.43 -10.97
C GLN A 79 -5.97 2.38 -10.28
N VAL A 80 -4.95 1.82 -9.63
CA VAL A 80 -3.83 2.60 -9.09
C VAL A 80 -2.99 3.10 -10.26
N LYS A 81 -2.75 4.41 -10.29
CA LYS A 81 -1.87 5.07 -11.24
C LYS A 81 -0.41 4.64 -10.99
N LEU A 82 0.25 4.12 -12.02
CA LEU A 82 1.61 3.54 -11.92
C LEU A 82 2.71 4.53 -12.25
N ASP A 83 2.41 5.57 -13.01
CA ASP A 83 3.29 6.71 -13.21
C ASP A 83 3.29 7.57 -11.95
N ILE A 84 4.45 7.59 -11.30
CA ILE A 84 4.68 8.26 -10.04
C ILE A 84 5.46 9.54 -10.34
N ALA A 85 4.86 10.72 -10.08
CA ALA A 85 5.55 11.99 -10.24
C ALA A 85 6.76 12.10 -9.30
N GLU A 86 7.62 13.11 -9.44
CA GLU A 86 8.64 13.33 -8.39
C GLU A 86 7.99 13.85 -7.10
N LYS A 87 7.07 14.81 -7.24
CA LYS A 87 6.34 15.44 -6.13
C LYS A 87 5.02 14.70 -5.88
N ILE A 88 4.86 14.17 -4.67
CA ILE A 88 3.64 13.45 -4.24
C ILE A 88 2.37 14.29 -4.44
N THR A 89 2.43 15.59 -4.16
CA THR A 89 1.28 16.49 -4.28
C THR A 89 0.76 16.59 -5.70
N ALA A 90 1.63 16.47 -6.72
CA ALA A 90 1.23 16.51 -8.12
C ALA A 90 0.30 15.33 -8.48
N ASP A 91 0.54 14.15 -7.89
CA ASP A 91 -0.31 12.99 -8.10
C ASP A 91 -1.60 13.05 -7.26
N LEU A 92 -1.48 13.44 -5.98
CA LEU A 92 -2.60 13.31 -5.03
C LEU A 92 -3.55 14.50 -5.00
N ASP A 93 -3.15 15.69 -5.46
CA ASP A 93 -4.04 16.87 -5.54
C ASP A 93 -5.21 16.68 -6.53
N GLY A 94 -5.09 15.72 -7.46
CA GLY A 94 -6.17 15.30 -8.36
C GLY A 94 -7.28 14.52 -7.67
N LEU A 95 -6.99 13.84 -6.55
CA LEU A 95 -7.99 13.11 -5.77
C LEU A 95 -8.98 14.06 -5.07
N ILE A 96 -8.53 15.27 -4.74
CA ILE A 96 -9.29 16.25 -3.95
C ILE A 96 -10.44 16.89 -4.75
N GLY A 97 -10.37 16.93 -6.08
CA GLY A 97 -11.48 17.43 -6.90
C GLY A 97 -12.77 16.60 -6.77
N ARG A 98 -12.67 15.39 -6.20
CA ARG A 98 -13.79 14.46 -5.99
C ARG A 98 -14.27 14.39 -4.53
N HIS A 99 -13.55 15.02 -3.58
CA HIS A 99 -13.78 14.81 -2.15
C HIS A 99 -13.45 16.05 -1.29
N SER A 100 -14.13 16.19 -0.16
CA SER A 100 -13.94 17.31 0.77
C SER A 100 -13.04 16.95 1.97
N SER A 101 -12.32 15.82 1.87
CA SER A 101 -11.44 15.27 2.89
C SER A 101 -10.25 16.19 3.20
N LEU A 102 -9.92 16.35 4.48
CA LEU A 102 -8.89 17.28 4.97
C LEU A 102 -7.51 16.62 5.13
N MET A 103 -7.48 15.29 5.11
CA MET A 103 -6.26 14.50 5.22
C MET A 103 -6.39 13.22 4.40
N VAL A 104 -5.32 12.82 3.72
CA VAL A 104 -5.26 11.63 2.88
C VAL A 104 -4.11 10.75 3.32
N PHE A 105 -4.42 9.51 3.67
CA PHE A 105 -3.45 8.47 3.94
C PHE A 105 -3.19 7.67 2.67
N HIS A 106 -1.91 7.53 2.31
CA HIS A 106 -1.50 6.82 1.12
C HIS A 106 -0.31 5.89 1.33
N GLY A 107 -0.10 4.97 0.39
CA GLY A 107 1.01 4.03 0.37
C GLY A 107 1.83 4.16 -0.91
N HIS A 108 2.12 3.00 -1.52
CA HIS A 108 2.77 2.83 -2.83
C HIS A 108 4.26 3.20 -2.92
N ARG A 109 4.64 4.42 -2.52
CA ARG A 109 6.04 4.88 -2.63
C ARG A 109 6.99 4.27 -1.60
N HIS A 110 6.45 3.55 -0.62
CA HIS A 110 7.16 2.95 0.51
C HIS A 110 7.95 3.92 1.41
N LYS A 111 8.25 5.16 0.99
CA LYS A 111 8.90 6.19 1.79
C LYS A 111 7.88 6.90 2.67
N ALA A 112 8.11 6.86 3.98
CA ALA A 112 7.31 7.62 4.93
C ALA A 112 7.39 9.12 4.64
N SER A 113 6.25 9.81 4.73
CA SER A 113 6.15 11.25 4.47
C SER A 113 4.94 11.84 5.19
N ASP A 114 5.03 13.14 5.46
CA ASP A 114 3.93 13.97 5.94
C ASP A 114 4.09 15.34 5.28
N VAL A 115 3.30 15.58 4.24
CA VAL A 115 3.46 16.75 3.36
C VAL A 115 2.13 17.47 3.17
N ARG A 116 2.21 18.78 2.93
CA ARG A 116 1.04 19.62 2.66
C ARG A 116 0.99 19.97 1.18
N GLY A 117 -0.11 19.62 0.51
CA GLY A 117 -0.53 20.17 -0.78
C GLY A 117 -1.86 20.89 -0.63
N LYS A 118 -2.87 20.56 -1.47
CA LYS A 118 -4.26 21.02 -1.24
C LYS A 118 -4.79 20.58 0.13
N VAL A 119 -4.37 19.39 0.56
CA VAL A 119 -4.64 18.83 1.90
C VAL A 119 -3.36 18.21 2.47
N ARG A 120 -3.43 17.65 3.68
CA ARG A 120 -2.30 16.92 4.28
C ARG A 120 -2.24 15.49 3.72
N TYR A 121 -1.10 15.08 3.17
CA TYR A 121 -0.84 13.75 2.64
C TYR A 121 0.14 13.02 3.54
N VAL A 122 -0.24 11.82 3.99
CA VAL A 122 0.50 11.05 4.97
C VAL A 122 0.79 9.67 4.40
N ASN A 123 2.08 9.33 4.32
CA ASN A 123 2.54 7.99 4.01
C ASN A 123 3.16 7.37 5.26
N PRO A 124 2.67 6.23 5.76
CA PRO A 124 3.26 5.59 6.93
C PRO A 124 4.63 4.96 6.65
N GLY A 125 5.01 4.84 5.37
CA GLY A 125 6.09 4.00 4.90
C GLY A 125 5.58 2.61 4.53
N SER A 126 6.49 1.66 4.36
CA SER A 126 6.14 0.26 4.11
C SER A 126 6.41 -0.62 5.31
N LEU A 127 5.45 -1.49 5.61
CA LEU A 127 5.57 -2.52 6.62
C LEU A 127 6.58 -3.61 6.21
N GLY A 128 6.69 -3.89 4.90
CA GLY A 128 7.45 -5.03 4.39
C GLY A 128 8.37 -4.74 3.21
N CYS A 129 8.54 -3.49 2.78
CA CYS A 129 9.41 -3.12 1.65
C CYS A 129 10.27 -1.90 2.02
N TRP A 130 11.45 -2.15 2.61
CA TRP A 130 12.42 -1.13 2.94
C TRP A 130 13.83 -1.72 3.00
N HIS A 131 14.85 -0.94 2.63
CA HIS A 131 16.25 -1.37 2.71
C HIS A 131 16.76 -1.64 4.14
N LYS A 132 16.05 -1.16 5.17
CA LYS A 132 16.35 -1.50 6.57
C LYS A 132 15.40 -2.60 7.04
N PRO A 133 15.87 -3.54 7.90
CA PRO A 133 15.05 -4.61 8.44
C PRO A 133 14.15 -4.09 9.56
N ALA A 134 13.22 -3.21 9.20
CA ALA A 134 12.25 -2.65 10.12
C ALA A 134 10.91 -2.40 9.42
N ALA A 135 9.84 -2.79 10.09
CA ALA A 135 8.47 -2.58 9.64
C ALA A 135 8.01 -1.18 10.01
N ARG A 136 7.64 -0.36 9.01
CA ARG A 136 7.18 1.02 9.23
C ARG A 136 5.66 1.11 9.18
N TYR A 137 5.13 1.90 10.10
CA TYR A 137 3.71 2.23 10.19
C TYR A 137 3.53 3.62 10.81
N ALA A 138 2.29 4.13 10.84
CA ALA A 138 1.96 5.36 11.55
C ALA A 138 0.82 5.13 12.53
N ILE A 139 0.89 5.80 13.68
CA ILE A 139 -0.22 5.93 14.62
C ILE A 139 -0.76 7.34 14.48
N VAL A 140 -2.07 7.45 14.26
CA VAL A 140 -2.76 8.74 14.22
C VAL A 140 -3.72 8.86 15.38
N ARG A 141 -3.64 9.99 16.09
CA ARG A 141 -4.58 10.34 17.16
C ARG A 141 -5.37 11.55 16.72
N PHE A 142 -6.68 11.37 16.64
CA PHE A 142 -7.66 12.41 16.37
C PHE A 142 -8.20 12.94 17.68
N HIS A 143 -8.37 14.26 17.77
CA HIS A 143 -8.98 14.92 18.92
C HIS A 143 -9.41 16.34 18.57
N LYS A 144 -10.68 16.70 18.84
CA LYS A 144 -11.23 18.07 18.69
C LYS A 144 -10.87 18.72 17.34
N GLY A 145 -11.15 18.03 16.23
CA GLY A 145 -10.90 18.53 14.88
C GLY A 145 -9.42 18.58 14.46
N LYS A 146 -8.53 17.95 15.23
CA LYS A 146 -7.08 17.91 14.95
C LYS A 146 -6.59 16.46 14.85
N ALA A 147 -5.50 16.27 14.12
CA ALA A 147 -4.81 14.99 14.00
C ALA A 147 -3.32 15.12 14.28
N SER A 148 -2.82 14.30 15.22
CA SER A 148 -1.39 14.13 15.49
C SER A 148 -0.92 12.80 14.92
N ILE A 149 0.27 12.80 14.31
CA ILE A 149 0.79 11.67 13.55
C ILE A 149 2.14 11.29 14.13
N GLN A 150 2.33 10.00 14.34
CA GLN A 150 3.60 9.44 14.79
C GLN A 150 3.99 8.27 13.89
N HIS A 151 5.03 8.48 13.09
CA HIS A 151 5.69 7.39 12.37
C HIS A 151 6.48 6.51 13.34
N LYS A 152 6.36 5.21 13.15
CA LYS A 152 6.99 4.16 13.96
C LYS A 152 7.75 3.21 13.04
N ALA A 153 8.81 2.63 13.57
CA ALA A 153 9.55 1.55 12.95
C ALA A 153 9.83 0.49 14.02
N VAL A 154 9.56 -0.78 13.71
CA VAL A 154 9.84 -1.91 14.59
C VAL A 154 10.83 -2.83 13.87
N PRO A 155 12.01 -3.12 14.43
CA PRO A 155 12.99 -3.99 13.79
C PRO A 155 12.45 -5.43 13.67
N TYR A 156 12.89 -6.14 12.65
CA TYR A 156 12.69 -7.58 12.47
C TYR A 156 14.01 -8.26 12.09
N ASP A 157 14.07 -9.58 12.17
CA ASP A 157 15.27 -10.33 11.82
C ASP A 157 15.46 -10.42 10.29
N ARG A 158 16.55 -9.80 9.79
CA ARG A 158 16.89 -9.84 8.37
C ARG A 158 17.32 -11.24 7.91
N ALA A 159 18.01 -12.00 8.75
CA ALA A 159 18.45 -13.35 8.43
C ALA A 159 17.24 -14.27 8.27
N GLU A 160 16.23 -14.15 9.13
CA GLU A 160 14.97 -14.88 9.01
C GLU A 160 14.25 -14.54 7.71
N LEU A 161 14.16 -13.26 7.33
CA LEU A 161 13.60 -12.83 6.05
C LEU A 161 14.31 -13.49 4.87
N LEU A 162 15.65 -13.44 4.83
CA LEU A 162 16.44 -14.00 3.73
C LEU A 162 16.33 -15.53 3.67
N ALA A 163 16.31 -16.20 4.82
CA ALA A 163 16.09 -17.64 4.89
C ALA A 163 14.71 -18.01 4.35
N GLY A 164 13.66 -17.24 4.66
CA GLY A 164 12.33 -17.43 4.11
C GLY A 164 12.27 -17.27 2.59
N PHE A 165 12.97 -16.27 2.04
CA PHE A 165 13.09 -16.10 0.58
C PHE A 165 13.78 -17.30 -0.08
N ALA A 166 14.86 -17.81 0.51
CA ALA A 166 15.57 -19.00 0.01
C ALA A 166 14.69 -20.26 0.10
N ALA A 167 14.00 -20.46 1.22
CA ALA A 167 13.22 -21.67 1.48
C ALA A 167 11.94 -21.77 0.63
N CYS A 168 11.30 -20.64 0.28
CA CYS A 168 10.02 -20.68 -0.41
C CYS A 168 10.12 -21.00 -1.92
N GLY A 169 11.33 -20.97 -2.49
CA GLY A 169 11.57 -21.29 -3.91
C GLY A 169 10.82 -20.34 -4.85
N MET A 170 10.82 -19.05 -4.52
CA MET A 170 10.14 -18.03 -5.32
C MET A 170 10.94 -17.71 -6.59
N PRO A 171 10.28 -17.64 -7.78
CA PRO A 171 10.94 -17.17 -8.99
C PRO A 171 11.42 -15.73 -8.82
N ASP A 172 12.59 -15.43 -9.37
CA ASP A 172 13.19 -14.08 -9.37
C ASP A 172 13.36 -13.47 -7.96
N ALA A 173 13.61 -14.30 -6.95
CA ALA A 173 13.79 -13.87 -5.56
C ALA A 173 14.79 -12.71 -5.41
N GLU A 174 15.93 -12.79 -6.11
CA GLU A 174 16.94 -11.73 -6.12
C GLU A 174 16.41 -10.40 -6.67
N LYS A 175 15.56 -10.45 -7.70
CA LYS A 175 14.95 -9.27 -8.31
C LYS A 175 13.97 -8.59 -7.37
N ILE A 176 13.17 -9.38 -6.64
CA ILE A 176 12.25 -8.89 -5.61
C ILE A 176 13.04 -8.28 -4.44
N LEU A 177 14.08 -8.97 -3.96
CA LEU A 177 14.96 -8.47 -2.91
C LEU A 177 15.64 -7.15 -3.34
N GLY A 178 16.15 -7.09 -4.56
CA GLY A 178 16.69 -5.88 -5.16
C GLY A 178 15.67 -4.75 -5.24
N SER A 179 14.45 -5.03 -5.67
CA SER A 179 13.45 -3.98 -5.90
C SER A 179 12.86 -3.39 -4.62
N TYR A 180 12.78 -4.16 -3.53
CA TYR A 180 12.06 -3.76 -2.31
C TYR A 180 12.93 -3.63 -1.06
N PHE A 181 14.12 -4.24 -1.06
CA PHE A 181 15.00 -4.32 0.11
C PHE A 181 16.43 -3.87 -0.19
N SER A 182 16.72 -3.40 -1.41
CA SER A 182 17.98 -2.72 -1.72
C SER A 182 17.82 -1.20 -1.66
N SER A 183 18.97 -0.51 -1.55
CA SER A 183 19.15 0.87 -1.09
C SER A 183 18.20 1.91 -1.68
#